data_AF-A0A3P8KFK3-F1
#
_entry.id   AF-A0A3P8KFK3-F1
#
_cell.length_a   1.000
_cell.length_b   1.000
_cell.length_c   1.000
_cell.angle_alpha   90.00
_cell.angle_beta   90.00
_cell.angle_gamma   90.00
#
_symmetry.space_group_name_H-M   'P 1'
#
loop_
_entity.id
_entity.type
_entity.pdbx_description
1 polymer ?
#
loop_
_entity_poly.entity_id
_entity_poly.type
_entity_poly.pdbx_seq_one_letter_code
_entity_poly.pdbx_strand_id
1 'polypeptide(L)' 'MREPISLDQAEYKSALAASLYETILEKACAECSETLLNHISLACDLNQEIHQALIAVTGNGDTK' A
#
# COMPACT_ATOMS: atom_id res chain seq x y z
N MET A 1 4.30 -20.90 3.95
CA MET A 1 3.30 -19.85 4.20
C MET A 1 3.99 -18.77 5.02
N ARG A 2 3.85 -17.49 4.65
CA ARG A 2 4.38 -16.40 5.51
C ARG A 2 3.60 -16.40 6.82
N GLU A 3 4.30 -16.22 7.92
CA GLU A 3 3.65 -16.05 9.21
C GLU A 3 2.74 -14.81 9.16
N PRO A 4 1.55 -14.87 9.75
CA PRO A 4 0.69 -13.71 9.88
C PRO A 4 1.42 -12.63 10.68
N ILE A 5 1.39 -11.40 10.17
CA ILE A 5 1.95 -10.22 10.85
C ILE A 5 0.89 -9.61 11.76
N SER A 6 1.31 -8.93 12.83
CA SER A 6 0.36 -8.20 13.68
C SER A 6 -0.29 -7.04 12.90
N LEU A 7 -1.45 -6.58 13.36
CA LEU A 7 -2.16 -5.48 12.72
C LEU A 7 -1.32 -4.20 12.67
N ASP A 8 -0.65 -3.85 13.77
CA ASP A 8 0.29 -2.71 13.82
C ASP A 8 1.45 -2.86 12.82
N GLN A 9 1.96 -4.09 12.65
CA GLN A 9 3.00 -4.36 11.67
C GLN A 9 2.47 -4.24 10.24
N ALA A 10 1.23 -4.64 9.99
CA ALA A 10 0.57 -4.50 8.70
C ALA A 10 0.36 -3.04 8.36
N GLU A 11 -0.16 -2.24 9.30
CA GLU A 11 -0.37 -0.81 9.13
C GLU A 11 0.96 -0.07 8.90
N TYR A 12 1.97 -0.31 9.73
CA TYR A 12 3.29 0.29 9.56
C TYR A 12 3.93 -0.07 8.22
N LYS A 13 3.89 -1.35 7.82
CA LYS A 13 4.43 -1.81 6.53
C LYS A 13 3.64 -1.24 5.36
N SER A 14 2.32 -1.09 5.49
CA SER A 14 1.46 -0.46 4.48
C SER A 14 1.80 1.01 4.30
N ALA A 15 2.00 1.75 5.38
CA ALA A 15 2.43 3.15 5.32
C ALA A 15 3.83 3.29 4.69
N LEU A 16 4.77 2.41 5.08
CA LEU A 16 6.11 2.40 4.51
C LEU A 16 6.10 2.08 3.00
N ALA A 17 5.25 1.14 2.58
CA ALA A 17 5.06 0.82 1.18
C ALA A 17 4.48 2.01 0.40
N ALA A 18 3.51 2.73 0.97
CA ALA A 18 2.94 3.92 0.34
C ALA A 18 4.00 5.01 0.07
N SER A 19 4.83 5.34 1.08
CA SER A 19 5.91 6.33 0.90
C SER A 19 6.98 5.87 -0.11
N LEU A 20 7.25 4.57 -0.17
CA LEU A 20 8.17 4.00 -1.16
C LEU A 20 7.60 4.12 -2.58
N TYR A 21 6.29 3.90 -2.76
CA TYR A 21 5.62 4.07 -4.04
C TYR A 21 5.65 5.51 -4.52
N GLU A 22 5.39 6.50 -3.64
CA GLU A 22 5.53 7.92 -3.99
C GLU A 22 6.94 8.23 -4.52
N THR A 23 7.98 7.76 -3.81
CA THR A 23 9.38 7.96 -4.23
C THR A 23 9.69 7.29 -5.56
N ILE A 24 9.16 6.08 -5.80
CA ILE A 24 9.35 5.35 -7.05
C ILE A 24 8.62 6.06 -8.19
N LEU A 25 7.40 6.55 -7.97
CA LEU A 25 6.62 7.31 -8.95
C LEU A 25 7.35 8.60 -9.36
N GLU A 26 7.86 9.34 -8.38
CA GLU A 26 8.57 10.60 -8.61
C GLU A 26 9.84 10.38 -9.46
N LYS A 27 10.58 9.29 -9.17
CA LYS A 27 11.75 8.89 -9.96
C LYS A 27 11.36 8.31 -11.33
N ALA A 28 10.28 7.55 -11.42
CA ALA A 28 9.82 6.96 -12.68
C ALA A 28 9.31 8.01 -13.67
N CYS A 29 8.66 9.08 -13.19
CA CYS A 29 8.26 10.23 -14.01
C CYS A 29 9.46 10.92 -14.69
N ALA A 30 10.65 10.87 -14.08
CA ALA A 30 11.86 11.45 -14.65
C ALA A 30 12.55 10.54 -15.68
N GLU A 31 12.39 9.21 -15.57
CA GLU A 31 13.22 8.27 -16.32
C GLU A 31 12.48 7.30 -17.25
N CYS A 32 11.15 7.07 -17.19
CA CYS A 32 10.62 5.87 -17.86
C CYS A 32 9.18 5.83 -18.41
N SER A 33 9.06 4.90 -19.38
CA SER A 33 7.94 4.65 -20.29
C SER A 33 6.59 4.38 -19.62
N GLU A 34 5.52 4.67 -20.36
CA GLU A 34 4.11 4.49 -20.02
C GLU A 34 3.80 3.12 -19.39
N THR A 35 4.50 2.06 -19.79
CA THR A 35 4.31 0.72 -19.22
C THR A 35 4.72 0.66 -17.74
N LEU A 36 5.81 1.32 -17.36
CA LEU A 36 6.28 1.33 -15.97
C LEU A 36 5.32 2.14 -15.09
N LEU A 37 4.83 3.27 -15.60
CA LEU A 37 3.82 4.09 -14.91
C LEU A 37 2.53 3.28 -14.66
N ASN A 38 2.05 2.54 -15.66
CA ASN A 38 0.87 1.68 -15.51
C ASN A 38 1.05 0.58 -14.44
N HIS A 39 2.23 -0.04 -14.36
CA HIS A 39 2.51 -1.04 -13.31
C HIS A 39 2.55 -0.42 -11.91
N ILE A 40 3.05 0.82 -11.79
CA ILE A 40 3.09 1.50 -10.50
C ILE A 40 1.68 1.93 -10.09
N SER A 41 0.85 2.45 -11.01
CA SER A 41 -0.55 2.75 -10.75
C SER A 41 -1.30 1.53 -10.23
N LEU A 42 -1.14 0.38 -10.89
CA LEU A 42 -1.77 -0.87 -10.46
C LEU A 42 -1.34 -1.28 -9.05
N ALA A 43 -0.07 -1.07 -8.71
CA ALA A 43 0.45 -1.39 -7.40
C ALA A 43 -0.06 -0.43 -6.30
N CYS A 44 -0.26 0.84 -6.62
CA CYS A 44 -0.92 1.81 -5.75
C CYS A 44 -2.38 1.44 -5.48
N ASP A 45 -3.13 1.05 -6.51
CA ASP A 45 -4.54 0.66 -6.38
C ASP A 45 -4.69 -0.54 -5.42
N LEU A 46 -3.87 -1.57 -5.61
CA LEU A 46 -3.83 -2.72 -4.70
C LEU A 46 -3.46 -2.35 -3.27
N ASN A 47 -2.49 -1.44 -3.09
CA ASN A 47 -2.11 -0.97 -1.77
C ASN A 47 -3.26 -0.22 -1.07
N GLN A 48 -4.01 0.58 -1.83
CA GLN A 48 -5.15 1.31 -1.30
C GLN A 48 -6.31 0.37 -0.94
N GLU A 49 -6.61 -0.64 -1.76
CA GLU A 49 -7.61 -1.66 -1.45
C GLU A 49 -7.26 -2.42 -0.17
N ILE A 50 -6.01 -2.87 -0.03
CA ILE A 50 -5.55 -3.57 1.18
C ILE A 50 -5.64 -2.65 2.40
N HIS A 51 -5.24 -1.39 2.27
CA HIS A 51 -5.31 -0.42 3.36
C HIS A 51 -6.77 -0.14 3.78
N GLN A 52 -7.68 0.02 2.82
CA GLN A 52 -9.11 0.20 3.12
C GLN A 52 -9.73 -1.03 3.76
N ALA A 53 -9.40 -2.22 3.28
CA ALA A 53 -9.84 -3.47 3.90
C ALA A 53 -9.30 -3.61 5.33
N LEU A 54 -8.05 -3.18 5.57
CA LEU A 54 -7.46 -3.15 6.90
C LEU A 54 -8.22 -2.17 7.81
N ILE A 55 -8.44 -0.92 7.37
CA ILE A 55 -9.23 0.07 8.12
C ILE A 55 -10.63 -0.45 8.44
N ALA A 56 -11.30 -1.12 7.50
CA ALA A 56 -12.63 -1.66 7.75
C ALA A 56 -12.64 -2.74 8.85
N VAL A 57 -11.55 -3.50 8.98
CA VAL A 57 -11.39 -4.52 10.02
C VAL A 57 -10.97 -3.90 11.35
N THR A 58 -10.08 -2.90 11.35
CA THR A 58 -9.58 -2.24 12.58
C THR A 58 -10.59 -1.24 13.15
N GLY A 59 -11.27 -0.47 12.31
CA GLY A 59 -12.24 0.56 12.71
C GLY A 59 -13.56 0.04 13.23
N ASN A 60 -13.88 -1.24 13.00
CA ASN A 60 -15.07 -1.90 13.56
C ASN A 60 -14.84 -2.48 14.98
N GLY A 61 -13.68 -2.22 15.60
CA GLY A 61 -13.31 -2.74 16.93
C GLY A 61 -13.87 -1.97 18.14
N ASP A 62 -14.38 -0.74 17.98
CA ASP A 62 -14.83 0.12 19.10
C ASP A 62 -16.35 0.08 19.37
N THR A 63 -17.03 -1.02 19.05
CA THR A 63 -18.41 -1.25 19.53
C THR A 63 -18.62 -2.68 20.00
N LYS A 64 -18.15 -3.00 21.21
CA LYS A 64 -18.98 -3.62 22.26
C LYS A 64 -18.29 -3.66 23.63
#